data_AF-A0A1Z9NFR5-F1
#
_entry.id   AF-A0A1Z9NFR5-F1
#
_cell.length_a   1.000
_cell.length_b   1.000
_cell.length_c   1.000
_cell.angle_alpha   90.00
_cell.angle_beta   90.00
_cell.angle_gamma   90.00
#
_symmetry.space_group_name_H-M   'P 1'
#
loop_
_entity.id
_entity.type
_entity.pdbx_description
1 polymer ?
#
loop_
_entity_poly.entity_id
_entity_poly.type
_entity_poly.pdbx_seq_one_letter_code
_entity_poly.pdbx_strand_id
1 'polypeptide(L)'
;MRSKRLLSITFLLVFFPIYGNVSDSAKVKNPKTAFVASIIPGGGQIYNGKVVKGITMMGLEVLAVHSWLENSKIYSDYDSGNYVLNQSRYLAKRNKYAWWVIFLYFYGMIDAIVDAHLSPFNDIMDTKIENDEEGVVNE
;
A
#
# COMPACT_ATOMS: atom_id res chain seq x y z
N MET A 1 30.65 -16.67 -21.42
CA MET A 1 31.51 -16.49 -20.24
C MET A 1 31.11 -15.20 -19.51
N ARG A 2 30.43 -15.37 -18.37
CA ARG A 2 30.26 -14.45 -17.23
C ARG A 2 29.71 -13.03 -17.47
N SER A 3 28.42 -12.88 -17.15
CA SER A 3 27.72 -11.63 -16.92
C SER A 3 28.47 -10.75 -15.90
N LYS A 4 28.61 -9.47 -16.23
CA LYS A 4 29.13 -8.47 -15.29
C LYS A 4 28.19 -7.26 -15.28
N ARG A 5 27.72 -6.96 -14.07
CA ARG A 5 27.27 -5.65 -13.57
C ARG A 5 25.82 -5.23 -13.89
N LEU A 6 24.88 -5.92 -13.23
CA LEU A 6 23.56 -5.37 -12.88
C LEU A 6 23.31 -5.59 -11.36
N LEU A 7 24.30 -5.22 -10.54
CA LEU A 7 24.25 -5.36 -9.08
C LEU A 7 24.37 -4.02 -8.34
N SER A 8 23.93 -2.92 -8.95
CA SER A 8 23.95 -1.62 -8.28
C SER A 8 22.68 -0.87 -8.64
N ILE A 9 21.66 -1.00 -7.78
CA ILE A 9 20.54 -0.08 -7.50
C ILE A 9 19.49 -0.75 -6.59
N THR A 10 19.54 -2.08 -6.36
CA THR A 10 18.55 -2.78 -5.49
C THR A 10 18.89 -2.80 -3.99
N PHE A 11 19.81 -1.95 -3.50
CA PHE A 11 20.24 -1.94 -2.09
C PHE A 11 20.17 -0.55 -1.44
N LEU A 12 19.14 0.24 -1.74
CA LEU A 12 18.94 1.54 -1.09
C LEU A 12 17.47 1.83 -0.73
N LEU A 13 16.71 0.81 -0.31
CA LEU A 13 15.32 0.97 0.16
C LEU A 13 15.03 0.20 1.47
N VAL A 14 16.04 -0.10 2.30
CA VAL A 14 15.85 -0.89 3.54
C VAL A 14 16.09 -0.08 4.82
N PHE A 15 16.48 1.18 4.76
CA PHE A 15 16.67 2.01 5.96
C PHE A 15 16.05 3.40 5.79
N PHE A 16 14.72 3.45 5.68
CA PHE A 16 14.01 4.64 6.15
C PHE A 16 13.61 4.36 7.60
N PRO A 17 14.23 5.01 8.61
CA PRO A 17 13.69 4.97 9.95
C PRO A 17 12.27 5.54 9.88
N ILE A 18 11.29 4.69 10.15
CA ILE A 18 9.89 5.05 10.25
C ILE A 18 9.77 5.94 11.49
N TYR A 19 9.90 7.25 11.32
CA TYR A 19 9.48 8.20 12.33
C TYR A 19 7.98 7.97 12.52
N GLY A 20 7.61 7.33 13.63
CA GLY A 20 6.24 7.17 14.06
C GLY A 20 5.63 8.56 14.20
N ASN A 21 4.69 8.88 13.32
CA ASN A 21 3.85 10.04 13.54
C ASN A 21 2.95 9.70 14.72
N VAL A 22 3.09 10.44 15.81
CA VAL A 22 2.07 10.50 16.87
C VAL A 22 0.86 11.17 16.22
N SER A 23 0.05 10.35 15.56
CA SER A 23 -1.25 10.80 15.10
C SER A 23 -2.11 10.93 16.33
N ASP A 24 -2.70 12.10 16.52
CA ASP A 24 -3.72 12.32 17.55
C ASP A 24 -4.84 11.27 17.32
N SER A 25 -4.81 10.19 18.12
CA SER A 25 -5.66 9.00 17.95
C SER A 25 -7.11 9.26 18.37
N ALA A 26 -7.42 10.44 18.89
CA ALA A 26 -8.71 10.77 19.49
C ALA A 26 -9.90 10.84 18.49
N LYS A 27 -9.74 10.43 17.23
CA LYS A 27 -10.81 10.48 16.22
C LYS A 27 -11.08 9.11 15.62
N VAL A 28 -12.12 8.45 16.14
CA VAL A 28 -12.76 7.26 15.58
C VAL A 28 -12.95 7.43 14.07
N LYS A 29 -12.40 6.49 13.29
CA LYS A 29 -12.41 6.54 11.82
C LYS A 29 -13.67 5.88 11.28
N ASN A 30 -14.24 6.48 10.24
CA ASN A 30 -15.44 5.95 9.60
C ASN A 30 -15.06 5.06 8.40
N PRO A 31 -15.47 3.78 8.38
CA PRO A 31 -15.22 2.88 7.26
C PRO A 31 -15.71 3.35 5.91
N LYS A 32 -16.87 4.02 5.87
CA LYS A 32 -17.43 4.55 4.62
C LYS A 32 -16.55 5.66 4.04
N THR A 33 -15.99 6.50 4.91
CA THR A 33 -15.06 7.54 4.49
C THR A 33 -13.72 6.94 4.04
N ALA A 34 -13.23 5.90 4.72
CA ALA A 34 -12.03 5.17 4.29
C ALA A 34 -12.21 4.51 2.92
N PHE A 35 -13.39 3.94 2.64
CA PHE A 35 -13.75 3.42 1.33
C PHE A 35 -13.72 4.50 0.25
N VAL A 36 -14.39 5.64 0.47
CA VAL A 36 -14.41 6.75 -0.49
C VAL A 36 -13.00 7.30 -0.72
N ALA A 37 -12.20 7.43 0.34
CA ALA A 37 -10.80 7.85 0.23
C ALA A 37 -9.93 6.83 -0.54
N SER A 38 -10.28 5.54 -0.50
CA SER A 38 -9.56 4.46 -1.20
C SER A 38 -9.83 4.40 -2.70
N ILE A 39 -10.79 5.18 -3.22
CA ILE A 39 -10.94 5.36 -4.68
C ILE A 39 -9.65 5.90 -5.28
N ILE A 40 -8.94 6.74 -4.52
CA ILE A 40 -7.57 7.14 -4.83
C ILE A 40 -6.63 6.09 -4.20
N PRO A 41 -5.74 5.47 -4.98
CA PRO A 41 -4.72 4.55 -4.47
C PRO A 41 -4.01 5.06 -3.22
N GLY A 42 -3.99 4.27 -2.16
CA GLY A 42 -3.37 4.63 -0.87
C GLY A 42 -4.13 5.68 -0.03
N GLY A 43 -5.19 6.31 -0.55
CA GLY A 43 -5.93 7.38 0.11
C GLY A 43 -6.66 6.94 1.38
N GLY A 44 -7.22 5.72 1.40
CA GLY A 44 -7.85 5.16 2.60
C GLY A 44 -6.86 4.98 3.76
N GLN A 45 -5.63 4.58 3.46
CA GLN A 45 -4.58 4.44 4.48
C GLN A 45 -4.09 5.79 5.02
N ILE A 46 -4.01 6.80 4.15
CA ILE A 46 -3.73 8.19 4.56
C ILE A 46 -4.85 8.71 5.47
N TYR A 47 -6.12 8.45 5.14
CA TYR A 47 -7.26 8.81 5.99
C TYR A 47 -7.19 8.17 7.39
N ASN A 48 -6.75 6.92 7.46
CA ASN A 48 -6.53 6.20 8.72
C ASN A 48 -5.28 6.67 9.49
N GLY A 49 -4.55 7.69 9.03
CA GLY A 49 -3.31 8.17 9.66
C GLY A 49 -2.07 7.34 9.34
N LYS A 50 -2.21 6.26 8.56
CA LYS A 50 -1.11 5.36 8.18
C LYS A 50 -0.43 5.84 6.89
N VAL A 51 0.18 7.04 6.94
CA VAL A 51 0.77 7.71 5.77
C VAL A 51 1.81 6.85 5.05
N VAL A 52 2.72 6.20 5.79
CA VAL A 52 3.77 5.33 5.20
C VAL A 52 3.14 4.16 4.44
N LYS A 53 2.10 3.54 5.00
CA LYS A 53 1.37 2.44 4.37
C LYS A 53 0.66 2.91 3.10
N GLY A 54 0.01 4.07 3.17
CA GLY A 54 -0.66 4.70 2.02
C GLY A 54 0.28 5.04 0.86
N ILE A 55 1.41 5.71 1.14
CA ILE A 55 2.41 6.04 0.12
C ILE A 55 3.01 4.77 -0.49
N THR A 56 3.30 3.75 0.34
CA THR A 56 3.82 2.47 -0.14
C THR A 56 2.81 1.81 -1.10
N MET A 57 1.54 1.78 -0.74
CA MET A 57 0.48 1.18 -1.55
C MET A 57 0.31 1.93 -2.89
N MET A 58 0.26 3.26 -2.82
CA MET A 58 0.19 4.12 -4.01
C MET A 58 1.39 3.89 -4.93
N GLY A 59 2.60 3.79 -4.38
CA GLY A 59 3.81 3.49 -5.14
C GLY A 59 3.75 2.15 -5.86
N LEU A 60 3.32 1.09 -5.18
CA LEU A 60 3.17 -0.24 -5.79
C LEU A 60 2.14 -0.25 -6.92
N GLU A 61 0.99 0.40 -6.74
CA GLU A 61 -0.03 0.52 -7.77
C GLU A 61 0.46 1.31 -8.98
N VAL A 62 1.14 2.44 -8.77
CA VAL A 62 1.73 3.24 -9.86
C VAL A 62 2.74 2.42 -10.66
N LEU A 63 3.60 1.64 -10.00
CA LEU A 63 4.57 0.77 -10.67
C LEU A 63 3.89 -0.37 -11.45
N ALA A 64 2.82 -0.95 -10.92
CA ALA A 64 2.06 -1.99 -11.59
C ALA A 64 1.33 -1.44 -12.83
N VAL A 65 0.67 -0.28 -12.70
CA VAL A 65 0.00 0.41 -13.83
C VAL A 65 1.01 0.81 -14.89
N HIS A 66 2.13 1.42 -14.49
CA HIS A 66 3.19 1.79 -15.42
C HIS A 66 3.71 0.58 -16.21
N SER A 67 4.00 -0.52 -15.50
CA SER A 67 4.44 -1.77 -16.12
C SER A 67 3.38 -2.34 -17.05
N TRP A 68 2.09 -2.27 -16.69
CA TRP A 68 1.01 -2.72 -17.54
C TRP A 68 0.91 -1.88 -18.83
N LEU A 69 0.96 -0.56 -18.72
CA LEU A 69 0.90 0.37 -19.86
C LEU A 69 2.08 0.19 -20.81
N GLU A 70 3.31 0.12 -20.29
CA GLU A 70 4.51 -0.07 -21.09
C GLU A 70 4.44 -1.39 -21.89
N ASN A 71 4.12 -2.50 -21.23
CA ASN A 71 4.02 -3.80 -21.89
C ASN A 71 2.82 -3.88 -22.85
N SER A 72 1.75 -3.14 -22.59
CA SER A 72 0.60 -3.04 -23.50
C SER A 72 0.95 -2.26 -24.76
N LYS A 73 1.68 -1.14 -24.62
CA LYS A 73 2.18 -0.34 -25.74
C LYS A 73 3.13 -1.15 -26.61
N ILE A 74 4.14 -1.78 -26.02
CA ILE A 74 5.12 -2.59 -26.76
C ILE A 74 4.43 -3.74 -27.51
N TYR A 75 3.45 -4.40 -26.90
CA TYR A 75 2.72 -5.46 -27.59
C TYR A 75 1.91 -4.93 -28.78
N SER A 76 1.26 -3.77 -28.63
CA SER A 76 0.46 -3.14 -29.69
C SER A 76 1.33 -2.71 -30.86
N ASP A 77 2.48 -2.12 -30.56
CA ASP A 77 3.41 -1.58 -31.53
C ASP A 77 4.53 -2.59 -31.87
N TYR A 78 4.27 -3.89 -31.70
CA TYR A 78 5.32 -4.91 -31.80
C TYR A 78 5.92 -5.00 -33.21
N ASP A 79 5.07 -4.97 -34.24
CA ASP A 79 5.48 -5.15 -35.63
C ASP A 79 6.25 -3.93 -36.19
N SER A 80 6.13 -2.77 -35.55
CA SER A 80 6.80 -1.52 -35.96
C SER A 80 8.13 -1.27 -35.23
N GLY A 81 8.45 -2.06 -34.21
CA GLY A 81 9.63 -1.85 -33.36
C GLY A 81 10.62 -3.02 -33.37
N ASN A 82 11.85 -2.73 -32.95
CA ASN A 82 12.86 -3.75 -32.71
C ASN A 82 12.96 -4.00 -31.20
N TYR A 83 12.30 -5.06 -30.73
CA TYR A 83 12.24 -5.42 -29.32
C TYR A 83 13.05 -6.67 -29.01
N VAL A 84 13.64 -6.70 -27.81
CA VAL A 84 14.55 -7.78 -27.37
C VAL A 84 13.82 -9.10 -27.09
N LEU A 85 12.55 -9.03 -26.68
CA LEU A 85 11.76 -10.20 -26.29
C LEU A 85 10.70 -10.52 -27.34
N ASN A 86 10.30 -11.78 -27.42
CA ASN A 86 9.18 -12.19 -28.27
C ASN A 86 7.86 -11.51 -27.85
N GLN A 87 6.98 -11.23 -28.80
CA GLN A 87 5.66 -10.63 -28.59
C GLN A 87 4.84 -11.34 -27.50
N SER A 88 4.87 -12.67 -27.46
CA SER A 88 4.18 -13.49 -26.46
C SER A 88 4.63 -13.22 -25.03
N ARG A 89 5.90 -12.82 -24.84
CA ARG A 89 6.43 -12.44 -23.51
C ARG A 89 5.86 -11.10 -23.06
N TYR A 90 5.68 -10.14 -23.97
CA TYR A 90 5.03 -8.86 -23.66
C TYR A 90 3.54 -9.05 -23.37
N LEU A 91 2.85 -9.95 -24.09
CA LEU A 91 1.48 -10.36 -23.76
C LEU A 91 1.38 -10.94 -22.36
N ALA A 92 2.27 -11.87 -21.99
CA ALA A 92 2.27 -12.47 -20.66
C ALA A 92 2.58 -11.44 -19.57
N LYS A 93 3.53 -10.52 -19.80
CA LYS A 93 3.86 -9.44 -18.86
C LYS A 93 2.69 -8.48 -18.65
N ARG A 94 2.05 -8.02 -19.73
CA ARG A 94 0.83 -7.21 -19.67
C ARG A 94 -0.24 -7.89 -18.81
N ASN A 95 -0.54 -9.17 -19.08
CA ASN A 95 -1.59 -9.88 -18.35
C ASN A 95 -1.24 -10.02 -16.87
N LYS A 96 0.03 -10.34 -16.58
CA LYS A 96 0.54 -10.39 -15.22
C LYS A 96 0.35 -9.05 -14.49
N TYR A 97 0.74 -7.94 -15.10
CA TYR A 97 0.62 -6.62 -14.45
C TYR A 97 -0.82 -6.11 -14.39
N ALA A 98 -1.68 -6.44 -15.36
CA ALA A 98 -3.11 -6.17 -15.27
C ALA A 98 -3.73 -6.82 -14.04
N TRP A 99 -3.38 -8.09 -13.77
CA TRP A 99 -3.78 -8.76 -12.53
C TRP A 99 -3.21 -8.07 -11.29
N TRP A 100 -1.93 -7.70 -11.30
CA TRP A 100 -1.35 -6.96 -10.16
C TRP A 100 -2.05 -5.63 -9.88
N VAL A 101 -2.44 -4.87 -10.91
CA VAL A 101 -3.21 -3.64 -10.73
C VAL A 101 -4.53 -3.91 -10.02
N ILE A 102 -5.28 -4.93 -10.47
CA ILE A 102 -6.56 -5.31 -9.85
C ILE A 102 -6.34 -5.74 -8.40
N PHE A 103 -5.39 -6.64 -8.15
CA PHE A 103 -5.12 -7.16 -6.81
C PHE A 103 -4.68 -6.06 -5.85
N LEU A 104 -3.74 -5.21 -6.26
CA LEU A 104 -3.28 -4.11 -5.42
C LEU A 104 -4.42 -3.15 -5.10
N TYR A 105 -5.16 -2.68 -6.11
CA TYR A 105 -6.27 -1.74 -5.90
C TYR A 105 -7.29 -2.24 -4.85
N PHE A 106 -7.78 -3.46 -5.01
CA PHE A 106 -8.73 -4.04 -4.05
C PHE A 106 -8.10 -4.36 -2.70
N TYR A 107 -6.85 -4.84 -2.68
CA TYR A 107 -6.14 -5.14 -1.44
C TYR A 107 -5.97 -3.89 -0.58
N GLY A 108 -5.48 -2.78 -1.15
CA GLY A 108 -5.28 -1.53 -0.43
C GLY A 108 -6.59 -0.94 0.09
N MET A 109 -7.67 -1.05 -0.70
CA MET A 109 -9.00 -0.61 -0.29
C MET A 109 -9.57 -1.44 0.86
N ILE A 110 -9.56 -2.78 0.76
CA ILE A 110 -10.07 -3.67 1.81
C ILE A 110 -9.29 -3.46 3.11
N ASP A 111 -7.97 -3.39 3.00
CA ASP A 111 -7.07 -3.17 4.11
C ASP A 111 -7.32 -1.81 4.81
N ALA A 112 -7.63 -0.74 4.06
CA ALA A 112 -8.04 0.54 4.63
C ALA A 112 -9.41 0.50 5.31
N ILE A 113 -10.36 -0.24 4.76
CA ILE A 113 -11.69 -0.41 5.37
C ILE A 113 -11.55 -1.16 6.70
N VAL A 114 -10.79 -2.26 6.73
CA VAL A 114 -10.53 -3.04 7.94
C VAL A 114 -9.82 -2.19 8.99
N ASP A 115 -8.81 -1.42 8.59
CA ASP A 115 -8.11 -0.49 9.49
C ASP A 115 -9.05 0.57 10.09
N ALA A 116 -10.02 1.06 9.32
CA ALA A 116 -11.02 1.99 9.84
C ALA A 116 -12.02 1.32 10.79
N HIS A 117 -12.45 0.09 10.49
CA HIS A 117 -13.30 -0.73 11.37
C HIS A 117 -12.65 -0.99 12.73
N LEU A 118 -11.34 -1.17 12.75
CA LEU A 118 -10.57 -1.47 13.97
C LEU A 118 -10.16 -0.22 14.76
N SER A 119 -10.36 0.98 14.23
CA SER A 119 -9.99 2.22 14.95
C SER A 119 -10.59 2.33 16.36
N PRO A 120 -11.88 2.01 16.62
CA PRO A 120 -12.44 2.11 17.97
C PRO A 120 -11.86 1.06 18.93
N PHE A 121 -11.44 -0.10 18.41
CA PHE A 121 -10.87 -1.17 19.22
C PHE A 121 -9.48 -0.81 19.73
N ASN A 122 -8.65 -0.23 18.87
CA ASN A 122 -7.30 0.20 19.25
C ASN A 122 -7.34 1.28 20.35
N ASP A 123 -8.28 2.23 20.25
CA ASP A 123 -8.44 3.29 21.26
C ASP A 123 -8.73 2.71 22.67
N ILE A 124 -9.55 1.65 22.76
CA ILE A 124 -9.85 0.97 24.04
C ILE A 124 -8.61 0.27 24.59
N MET A 125 -7.85 -0.42 23.73
CA MET A 125 -6.65 -1.15 24.15
C MET A 125 -5.50 -0.22 24.55
N ASP A 126 -5.44 0.98 24.00
CA ASP A 126 -4.43 1.99 24.32
C ASP A 126 -4.75 2.77 25.62
N THR A 127 -5.94 2.58 26.20
CA THR A 127 -6.31 3.21 27.47
C THR A 127 -5.60 2.52 28.64
N LYS A 128 -4.94 3.30 29.52
CA LYS A 128 -4.26 2.76 30.71
C LYS A 128 -5.27 2.13 31.68
N ILE A 129 -4.98 0.91 32.14
CA ILE A 129 -5.81 0.11 33.07
C ILE A 129 -5.73 0.65 34.53
N GLU A 130 -4.72 1.46 34.86
CA GLU A 130 -4.57 2.02 36.22
C GLU A 130 -5.54 3.18 36.45
N ASN A 131 -6.72 2.90 37.00
CA ASN A 131 -7.49 3.82 37.86
C ASN A 131 -8.54 3.11 38.75
N ASP A 132 -8.52 1.78 38.88
CA ASP A 132 -9.52 1.04 39.69
C ASP A 132 -9.03 0.56 41.08
N GLU A 133 -7.89 1.05 41.58
CA GLU A 133 -7.38 0.73 42.93
C GLU A 133 -7.08 1.97 43.81
N GLU A 134 -7.95 2.97 43.83
CA GLU A 134 -8.00 3.92 44.96
C GLU A 134 -9.45 4.10 45.42
N GLY A 135 -9.92 3.19 46.29
CA GLY A 135 -11.29 3.26 46.77
C GLY A 135 -11.70 2.25 47.84
N VAL A 136 -10.80 1.73 48.68
CA VAL A 136 -11.19 1.12 49.96
C VAL A 136 -10.25 1.60 51.07
N VAL A 137 -10.51 2.82 51.55
CA VAL A 137 -10.20 3.21 52.93
C VAL A 137 -11.48 3.81 53.49
N ASN A 138 -12.30 2.97 54.10
CA ASN A 138 -13.36 3.39 55.01
C ASN A 138 -13.01 2.84 56.39
N GLU A 139 -12.54 3.75 57.22
CA GLU A 139 -12.61 3.87 58.69
C GLU A 139 -12.49 2.61 59.58
#